data_AF-A0A5C4UXV2-F1
#
_entry.id   AF-A0A5C4UXV2-F1
#
_cell.length_a   1.000
_cell.length_b   1.000
_cell.length_c   1.000
_cell.angle_alpha   90.00
_cell.angle_beta   90.00
_cell.angle_gamma   90.00
#
_symmetry.space_group_name_H-M   'P 1'
#
loop_
_entity.id
_entity.type
_entity.pdbx_description
1 polymer ?
#
loop_
_entity_poly.entity_id
_entity_poly.type
_entity_poly.pdbx_seq_one_letter_code
_entity_poly.pdbx_strand_id
1 'polypeptide(L)'
;MKQQPNRTDGRFADAFARQPTKARRGLLPAKRVYTSLVWAFVMVAVIAGSVQLVGGVFGGDEGRPVAAPAPPAPEPTEEETEEPEPEPEPTEEEPEPEPEPEPAPPPAPAPEPEPEPEPEPEPEEEPEPDPEPLANQPSLTIVDGAAYYLVATTGPDRCLDVEASNTEAGAKIQQWECNGTSAQQWTLRQAGSPNVFTLSAMGNCLDVPNGSTSMGAEIQTWTCNGLSPQRWRVELNEDGTASLRSEKSDYCLDIQSSSNALQARIQQWNCNGSIAQSWKLERA
;
A
#
# COMPACT_ATOMS: atom_id res chain seq x y z
N MET A 1 33.88 27.58 -62.81
CA MET A 1 34.81 28.11 -61.78
C MET A 1 34.79 27.14 -60.61
N LYS A 2 35.96 26.61 -60.25
CA LYS A 2 36.15 25.54 -59.26
C LYS A 2 36.20 26.17 -57.86
N GLN A 3 35.41 25.67 -56.90
CA GLN A 3 35.63 25.94 -55.49
C GLN A 3 36.25 24.70 -54.85
N GLN A 4 37.40 24.90 -54.21
CA GLN A 4 38.12 23.92 -53.41
C GLN A 4 37.51 23.83 -51.99
N PRO A 5 37.70 22.70 -51.29
CA PRO A 5 37.16 22.47 -49.96
C PRO A 5 38.05 23.10 -48.88
N ASN A 6 37.42 23.68 -47.84
CA ASN A 6 38.12 24.21 -46.68
C ASN A 6 38.50 23.06 -45.74
N ARG A 7 39.79 22.77 -45.68
CA ARG A 7 40.46 21.91 -44.71
C ARG A 7 41.07 22.81 -43.65
N THR A 8 40.62 22.69 -42.41
CA THR A 8 41.37 23.13 -41.23
C THR A 8 41.51 21.96 -40.28
N ASP A 9 42.65 21.29 -40.40
CA ASP A 9 43.29 20.50 -39.35
C ASP A 9 43.74 21.44 -38.23
N GLY A 10 43.49 21.08 -36.96
CA GLY A 10 43.98 21.87 -35.83
C GLY A 10 43.66 21.30 -34.45
N ARG A 11 44.33 20.19 -34.12
CA ARG A 11 44.64 19.69 -32.77
C ARG A 11 44.59 20.76 -31.66
N PHE A 12 43.75 20.52 -30.66
CA PHE A 12 44.06 20.81 -29.25
C PHE A 12 43.63 19.60 -28.41
N ALA A 13 44.51 18.60 -28.38
CA ALA A 13 44.61 17.72 -27.23
C ALA A 13 45.47 18.47 -26.20
N ASP A 14 44.94 18.72 -25.01
CA ASP A 14 45.56 18.29 -23.75
C ASP A 14 44.94 18.95 -22.53
N ALA A 15 44.93 18.15 -21.46
CA ALA A 15 44.91 18.53 -20.05
C ALA A 15 43.61 19.08 -19.46
N PHE A 16 42.75 18.18 -18.96
CA PHE A 16 42.30 18.23 -17.55
C PHE A 16 41.94 16.81 -17.07
N ALA A 17 42.96 15.96 -16.94
CA ALA A 17 42.88 14.78 -16.08
C ALA A 17 42.86 15.26 -14.62
N ARG A 18 41.69 15.32 -13.99
CA ARG A 18 41.59 15.43 -12.53
C ARG A 18 41.52 14.03 -11.96
N GLN A 19 42.64 13.60 -11.38
CA GLN A 19 42.73 12.36 -10.60
C GLN A 19 41.78 12.41 -9.40
N PRO A 20 41.14 11.28 -9.03
CA PRO A 20 40.35 11.19 -7.81
C PRO A 20 41.26 11.21 -6.58
N THR A 21 41.05 12.17 -5.69
CA THR A 21 41.72 12.24 -4.39
C THR A 21 41.26 11.09 -3.50
N LYS A 22 42.22 10.23 -3.12
CA LYS A 22 42.05 9.19 -2.12
C LYS A 22 42.08 9.80 -0.70
N ALA A 23 41.20 9.25 0.13
CA ALA A 23 41.23 9.16 1.60
C ALA A 23 40.85 10.39 2.44
N ARG A 24 39.74 10.25 3.19
CA ARG A 24 39.76 10.24 4.66
C ARG A 24 38.80 9.19 5.21
N ARG A 25 39.37 8.20 5.91
CA ARG A 25 38.69 7.31 6.86
C ARG A 25 38.15 8.19 7.99
N GLY A 26 36.83 8.32 8.06
CA GLY A 26 36.09 8.95 9.17
C GLY A 26 35.27 7.88 9.89
N LEU A 27 35.46 7.83 11.20
CA LEU A 27 34.86 6.94 12.20
C LEU A 27 33.33 6.74 12.06
N LEU A 28 32.90 5.48 12.11
CA LEU A 28 31.52 5.07 12.39
C LEU A 28 31.23 5.27 13.89
N PRO A 29 30.13 5.94 14.29
CA PRO A 29 29.57 5.77 15.62
C PRO A 29 28.55 4.62 15.64
N ALA A 30 28.91 3.59 16.42
CA ALA A 30 28.05 2.70 17.19
C ALA A 30 26.80 2.07 16.54
N LYS A 31 26.96 0.77 16.26
CA LYS A 31 25.90 -0.25 16.23
C LYS A 31 24.95 -0.07 17.42
N ARG A 32 23.65 0.11 17.19
CA ARG A 32 22.61 -0.27 18.16
C ARG A 32 22.07 -1.63 17.75
N VAL A 33 22.55 -2.63 18.46
CA VAL A 33 22.02 -3.99 18.49
C VAL A 33 20.67 -3.90 19.23
N TYR A 34 19.56 -4.08 18.51
CA TYR A 34 18.25 -4.30 19.15
C TYR A 34 18.05 -5.82 19.29
N THR A 35 18.50 -6.35 20.42
CA THR A 35 18.27 -7.73 20.83
C THR A 35 16.89 -7.87 21.46
N SER A 36 16.01 -8.56 20.73
CA SER A 36 15.00 -9.56 21.15
C SER A 36 14.68 -9.70 22.65
N LEU A 37 13.41 -9.51 23.05
CA LEU A 37 12.69 -10.27 24.10
C LEU A 37 11.16 -10.24 23.79
N VAL A 38 10.60 -11.32 23.27
CA VAL A 38 9.70 -12.28 23.95
C VAL A 38 8.43 -11.65 24.53
N TRP A 39 7.29 -11.87 23.85
CA TRP A 39 5.97 -11.86 24.48
C TRP A 39 5.29 -13.21 24.21
N ALA A 40 5.34 -14.09 25.19
CA ALA A 40 4.57 -15.33 25.22
C ALA A 40 4.00 -15.52 26.63
N PHE A 41 2.74 -15.11 26.82
CA PHE A 41 1.88 -15.50 27.94
C PHE A 41 0.43 -15.42 27.47
N VAL A 42 -0.52 -16.29 27.81
CA VAL A 42 -0.56 -17.66 28.34
C VAL A 42 -1.96 -18.16 27.98
N MET A 43 -2.07 -19.44 27.61
CA MET A 43 -3.33 -20.13 27.35
C MET A 43 -4.19 -20.22 28.62
N VAL A 44 -5.45 -19.82 28.55
CA VAL A 44 -6.45 -20.13 29.58
C VAL A 44 -6.96 -21.55 29.34
N ALA A 45 -6.65 -22.46 30.27
CA ALA A 45 -7.15 -23.83 30.31
C ALA A 45 -8.55 -23.89 30.93
N VAL A 46 -9.50 -24.52 30.23
CA VAL A 46 -10.80 -24.94 30.80
C VAL A 46 -10.69 -26.40 31.23
N ILE A 47 -11.00 -26.63 32.50
CA ILE A 47 -10.97 -27.89 33.25
C ILE A 47 -12.17 -28.77 32.87
N ALA A 48 -11.96 -30.10 32.78
CA ALA A 48 -12.74 -31.14 33.49
C ALA A 48 -12.67 -32.49 32.75
N GLY A 49 -12.31 -33.56 33.46
CA GLY A 49 -12.39 -34.91 32.91
C GLY A 49 -11.58 -35.95 33.68
N SER A 50 -12.02 -36.21 34.91
CA SER A 50 -11.65 -37.35 35.77
C SER A 50 -11.64 -38.71 35.08
N VAL A 51 -10.89 -39.69 35.64
CA VAL A 51 -11.33 -41.04 36.06
C VAL A 51 -10.17 -42.07 36.05
N GLN A 52 -9.77 -42.51 37.26
CA GLN A 52 -9.46 -43.90 37.71
C GLN A 52 -8.27 -44.67 37.05
N LEU A 53 -7.59 -45.68 37.60
CA LEU A 53 -7.63 -46.49 38.84
C LEU A 53 -6.35 -47.37 38.90
N VAL A 54 -5.82 -47.59 40.11
CA VAL A 54 -5.02 -48.71 40.70
C VAL A 54 -3.83 -49.38 39.99
N GLY A 55 -2.76 -49.54 40.79
CA GLY A 55 -1.87 -50.71 40.83
C GLY A 55 -0.40 -50.28 40.88
N GLY A 56 0.44 -50.56 41.88
CA GLY A 56 0.42 -51.50 42.98
C GLY A 56 1.88 -51.93 43.24
N VAL A 57 2.19 -52.28 44.49
CA VAL A 57 3.40 -52.97 45.00
C VAL A 57 4.54 -52.09 45.56
N PHE A 58 4.69 -52.27 46.87
CA PHE A 58 5.70 -51.78 47.81
C PHE A 58 6.97 -52.64 47.80
N GLY A 59 8.11 -52.06 48.20
CA GLY A 59 9.12 -52.81 48.98
C GLY A 59 10.58 -52.34 48.85
N GLY A 60 11.10 -51.71 49.90
CA GLY A 60 12.52 -51.39 50.12
C GLY A 60 12.76 -49.87 50.16
N ASP A 61 13.48 -49.27 51.10
CA ASP A 61 14.28 -49.73 52.24
C ASP A 61 14.51 -48.47 53.12
N GLU A 62 14.91 -48.69 54.37
CA GLU A 62 14.86 -47.77 55.49
C GLU A 62 15.68 -46.47 55.32
N GLY A 63 15.03 -45.31 55.54
CA GLY A 63 15.69 -44.00 55.59
C GLY A 63 14.98 -43.05 56.55
N ARG A 64 15.52 -42.92 57.77
CA ARG A 64 15.13 -41.91 58.78
C ARG A 64 15.01 -40.51 58.15
N PRO A 65 13.97 -39.71 58.47
CA PRO A 65 13.93 -38.31 58.09
C PRO A 65 14.93 -37.53 58.96
N VAL A 66 15.98 -37.00 58.34
CA VAL A 66 16.75 -35.92 58.94
C VAL A 66 15.90 -34.67 58.83
N ALA A 67 15.54 -34.09 59.98
CA ALA A 67 14.81 -32.84 60.07
C ALA A 67 15.56 -31.74 59.30
N ALA A 68 14.97 -31.28 58.19
CA ALA A 68 15.41 -30.07 57.54
C ALA A 68 15.03 -28.87 58.43
N PRO A 69 15.90 -27.86 58.56
CA PRO A 69 15.63 -26.67 59.36
C PRO A 69 14.40 -25.93 58.81
N ALA A 70 13.57 -25.42 59.73
CA ALA A 70 12.45 -24.55 59.43
C ALA A 70 12.91 -23.37 58.54
N PRO A 71 12.12 -22.98 57.53
CA PRO A 71 12.41 -21.76 56.76
C PRO A 71 12.40 -20.54 57.69
N PRO A 72 13.23 -19.52 57.42
CA PRO A 72 13.27 -18.29 58.21
C PRO A 72 11.89 -17.62 58.21
N ALA A 73 11.50 -17.09 59.37
CA ALA A 73 10.31 -16.28 59.54
C ALA A 73 10.30 -15.12 58.52
N PRO A 74 9.15 -14.76 57.94
CA PRO A 74 9.07 -13.60 57.06
C PRO A 74 9.44 -12.33 57.83
N GLU A 75 10.33 -11.55 57.23
CA GLU A 75 10.68 -10.20 57.67
C GLU A 75 9.43 -9.30 57.71
N PRO A 76 9.40 -8.26 58.58
CA PRO A 76 8.20 -7.44 58.75
C PRO A 76 7.91 -6.70 57.45
N THR A 77 6.71 -6.93 56.91
CA THR A 77 6.11 -6.15 55.83
C THR A 77 6.14 -4.68 56.23
N GLU A 78 6.79 -3.85 55.43
CA GLU A 78 6.71 -2.39 55.56
C GLU A 78 5.24 -1.98 55.43
N GLU A 79 4.76 -1.26 56.45
CA GLU A 79 3.41 -0.75 56.58
C GLU A 79 3.21 0.33 55.51
N GLU A 80 2.53 -0.03 54.42
CA GLU A 80 2.09 0.91 53.39
C GLU A 80 1.12 1.89 54.04
N THR A 81 1.47 3.16 54.00
CA THR A 81 0.75 4.24 54.64
C THR A 81 -0.56 4.44 53.87
N GLU A 82 -1.71 4.12 54.49
CA GLU A 82 -3.02 4.46 53.93
C GLU A 82 -3.09 5.98 53.70
N GLU A 83 -3.23 6.35 52.44
CA GLU A 83 -3.62 7.68 52.01
C GLU A 83 -5.07 7.92 52.49
N PRO A 84 -5.39 9.05 53.15
CA PRO A 84 -6.72 9.26 53.71
C PRO A 84 -7.77 9.35 52.60
N GLU A 85 -8.89 8.63 52.79
CA GLU A 85 -10.08 8.74 51.95
C GLU A 85 -10.53 10.21 51.82
N PRO A 86 -10.90 10.68 50.62
CA PRO A 86 -11.41 12.03 50.46
C PRO A 86 -12.77 12.19 51.18
N GLU A 87 -12.93 13.30 51.91
CA GLU A 87 -14.20 13.70 52.53
C GLU A 87 -15.33 13.77 51.49
N PRO A 88 -16.58 13.43 51.86
CA PRO A 88 -17.71 13.55 50.95
C PRO A 88 -17.97 15.02 50.61
N GLU A 89 -18.05 15.32 49.31
CA GLU A 89 -18.45 16.63 48.79
C GLU A 89 -19.85 17.04 49.29
N PRO A 90 -20.13 18.34 49.47
CA PRO A 90 -21.42 18.80 49.94
C PRO A 90 -22.50 18.46 48.91
N THR A 91 -23.60 17.90 49.39
CA THR A 91 -24.80 17.64 48.60
C THR A 91 -25.35 18.96 48.08
N GLU A 92 -25.25 19.20 46.78
CA GLU A 92 -25.93 20.32 46.13
C GLU A 92 -27.45 20.12 46.25
N GLU A 93 -28.14 21.12 46.80
CA GLU A 93 -29.60 21.15 46.89
C GLU A 93 -30.21 21.17 45.48
N GLU A 94 -31.17 20.27 45.22
CA GLU A 94 -31.96 20.26 43.98
C GLU A 94 -32.64 21.62 43.78
N PRO A 95 -32.51 22.26 42.59
CA PRO A 95 -33.23 23.50 42.32
C PRO A 95 -34.73 23.23 42.19
N GLU A 96 -35.54 24.12 42.79
CA GLU A 96 -37.00 24.09 42.66
C GLU A 96 -37.44 24.12 41.18
N PRO A 97 -38.53 23.41 40.81
CA PRO A 97 -38.99 23.39 39.43
C PRO A 97 -39.48 24.78 38.99
N GLU A 98 -38.91 25.28 37.90
CA GLU A 98 -39.40 26.49 37.23
C GLU A 98 -40.84 26.28 36.72
N PRO A 99 -41.70 27.31 36.77
CA PRO A 99 -43.08 27.20 36.28
C PRO A 99 -43.11 26.95 34.77
N GLU A 100 -43.92 25.98 34.34
CA GLU A 100 -44.13 25.66 32.93
C GLU A 100 -44.62 26.91 32.15
N PRO A 101 -43.99 27.23 30.99
CA PRO A 101 -44.42 28.36 30.19
C PRO A 101 -45.82 28.12 29.59
N GLU A 102 -46.66 29.14 29.63
CA GLU A 102 -48.02 29.11 29.06
C GLU A 102 -47.99 28.72 27.56
N PRO A 103 -48.98 27.96 27.07
CA PRO A 103 -49.02 27.52 25.69
C PRO A 103 -49.19 28.71 24.74
N ALA A 104 -48.28 28.82 23.76
CA ALA A 104 -48.34 29.84 22.73
C ALA A 104 -49.62 29.69 21.87
N PRO A 105 -50.22 30.80 21.41
CA PRO A 105 -51.39 30.76 20.55
C PRO A 105 -51.07 30.07 19.21
N PRO A 106 -52.04 29.37 18.60
CA PRO A 106 -51.82 28.67 17.34
C PRO A 106 -51.46 29.67 16.22
N PRO A 107 -50.53 29.32 15.32
CA PRO A 107 -50.13 30.19 14.23
C PRO A 107 -51.30 30.42 13.26
N ALA A 108 -51.41 31.65 12.76
CA ALA A 108 -52.42 32.02 11.78
C ALA A 108 -52.26 31.20 10.48
N PRO A 109 -53.36 30.91 9.75
CA PRO A 109 -53.29 30.15 8.50
C PRO A 109 -52.46 30.91 7.46
N ALA A 110 -51.53 30.19 6.82
CA ALA A 110 -50.69 30.73 5.76
C ALA A 110 -51.54 31.12 4.53
N PRO A 111 -51.20 32.21 3.83
CA PRO A 111 -51.87 32.57 2.58
C PRO A 111 -51.61 31.51 1.50
N GLU A 112 -52.63 31.21 0.70
CA GLU A 112 -52.52 30.29 -0.44
C GLU A 112 -51.52 30.83 -1.47
N PRO A 113 -50.67 29.96 -2.06
CA PRO A 113 -49.68 30.39 -3.04
C PRO A 113 -50.37 30.83 -4.35
N GLU A 114 -49.99 32.00 -4.86
CA GLU A 114 -50.38 32.46 -6.18
C GLU A 114 -49.78 31.55 -7.27
N PRO A 115 -50.48 31.33 -8.40
CA PRO A 115 -49.98 30.48 -9.46
C PRO A 115 -48.76 31.10 -10.15
N GLU A 116 -47.68 30.32 -10.25
CA GLU A 116 -46.45 30.71 -10.95
C GLU A 116 -46.70 30.86 -12.47
N PRO A 117 -46.11 31.87 -13.13
CA PRO A 117 -46.26 32.05 -14.58
C PRO A 117 -45.53 30.94 -15.35
N GLU A 118 -46.14 30.47 -16.44
CA GLU A 118 -45.55 29.45 -17.31
C GLU A 118 -44.25 29.98 -17.98
N PRO A 119 -43.20 29.14 -18.10
CA PRO A 119 -41.92 29.57 -18.65
C PRO A 119 -42.02 29.81 -20.17
N GLU A 120 -41.44 30.93 -20.61
CA GLU A 120 -41.27 31.24 -22.04
C GLU A 120 -40.26 30.25 -22.69
N PRO A 121 -40.45 29.88 -23.97
CA PRO A 121 -39.56 28.95 -24.66
C PRO A 121 -38.18 29.60 -24.93
N GLU A 122 -37.12 28.94 -24.46
CA GLU A 122 -35.73 29.33 -24.72
C GLU A 122 -35.37 29.14 -26.22
N PRO A 123 -34.55 30.03 -26.81
CA PRO A 123 -34.12 29.91 -28.20
C PRO A 123 -33.13 28.75 -28.38
N GLU A 124 -33.36 27.91 -29.39
CA GLU A 124 -32.49 26.78 -29.74
C GLU A 124 -31.10 27.27 -30.21
N GLU A 125 -30.04 26.87 -29.50
CA GLU A 125 -28.65 27.22 -29.85
C GLU A 125 -28.18 26.46 -31.10
N GLU A 126 -27.47 27.15 -31.99
CA GLU A 126 -26.87 26.56 -33.20
C GLU A 126 -25.78 25.54 -32.83
N PRO A 127 -25.65 24.42 -33.58
CA PRO A 127 -24.68 23.38 -33.27
C PRO A 127 -23.23 23.87 -33.48
N GLU A 128 -22.39 23.73 -32.44
CA GLU A 128 -20.96 24.00 -32.53
C GLU A 128 -20.27 23.12 -33.59
N PRO A 129 -19.26 23.64 -34.31
CA PRO A 129 -18.52 22.86 -35.30
C PRO A 129 -17.70 21.73 -34.65
N ASP A 130 -17.76 20.54 -35.26
CA ASP A 130 -17.05 19.32 -34.85
C ASP A 130 -15.53 19.55 -34.68
N PRO A 131 -14.92 19.14 -33.55
CA PRO A 131 -13.49 19.32 -33.34
C PRO A 131 -12.65 18.47 -34.32
N GLU A 132 -11.64 19.10 -34.92
CA GLU A 132 -10.67 18.44 -35.81
C GLU A 132 -9.94 17.27 -35.11
N PRO A 133 -9.64 16.15 -35.82
CA PRO A 133 -9.00 15.00 -35.19
C PRO A 133 -7.57 15.32 -34.76
N LEU A 134 -7.29 15.09 -33.47
CA LEU A 134 -5.99 15.25 -32.80
C LEU A 134 -4.92 14.29 -33.38
N ALA A 135 -4.43 14.56 -34.59
CA ALA A 135 -3.52 13.68 -35.34
C ALA A 135 -2.04 13.79 -34.94
N ASN A 136 -1.71 14.38 -33.78
CA ASN A 136 -0.31 14.58 -33.39
C ASN A 136 -0.05 14.37 -31.90
N GLN A 137 -0.67 13.34 -31.31
CA GLN A 137 -0.25 12.83 -30.01
C GLN A 137 0.90 11.82 -30.21
N PRO A 138 1.99 11.88 -29.41
CA PRO A 138 3.03 10.85 -29.45
C PRO A 138 2.42 9.52 -28.99
N SER A 139 2.09 8.63 -29.92
CA SER A 139 1.65 7.29 -29.58
C SER A 139 2.86 6.47 -29.15
N LEU A 140 2.97 6.20 -27.84
CA LEU A 140 3.83 5.12 -27.40
C LEU A 140 3.25 3.81 -27.95
N THR A 141 3.85 3.29 -29.01
CA THR A 141 3.42 2.01 -29.58
C THR A 141 4.02 0.89 -28.74
N ILE A 142 3.20 0.24 -27.91
CA ILE A 142 3.59 -0.95 -27.17
C ILE A 142 3.80 -2.08 -28.17
N VAL A 143 5.07 -2.49 -28.34
CA VAL A 143 5.46 -3.65 -29.15
C VAL A 143 5.06 -4.94 -28.43
N ASP A 144 4.24 -5.75 -29.08
CA ASP A 144 3.80 -7.06 -28.58
C ASP A 144 4.99 -8.01 -28.36
N GLY A 145 5.01 -8.67 -27.21
CA GLY A 145 6.06 -9.62 -26.80
C GLY A 145 7.36 -8.97 -26.35
N ALA A 146 7.41 -7.64 -26.24
CA ALA A 146 8.59 -6.91 -25.83
C ALA A 146 8.60 -6.66 -24.31
N ALA A 147 9.80 -6.61 -23.71
CA ALA A 147 9.98 -6.33 -22.29
C ALA A 147 10.06 -4.82 -22.00
N TYR A 148 9.49 -4.42 -20.85
CA TYR A 148 9.45 -3.05 -20.38
C TYR A 148 9.74 -2.99 -18.87
N TYR A 149 10.34 -1.88 -18.44
CA TYR A 149 10.26 -1.40 -17.07
C TYR A 149 9.01 -0.54 -16.91
N LEU A 150 8.21 -0.82 -15.87
CA LEU A 150 7.12 0.05 -15.44
C LEU A 150 7.68 0.99 -14.36
N VAL A 151 8.10 2.18 -14.77
CA VAL A 151 8.71 3.17 -13.90
C VAL A 151 7.61 3.98 -13.23
N ALA A 152 7.51 3.89 -11.90
CA ALA A 152 6.54 4.62 -11.11
C ALA A 152 6.85 6.13 -11.09
N THR A 153 5.81 6.96 -11.09
CA THR A 153 5.95 8.42 -11.04
C THR A 153 5.91 8.99 -9.61
N THR A 154 5.72 8.15 -8.59
CA THR A 154 5.72 8.54 -7.16
C THR A 154 7.08 8.99 -6.63
N GLY A 155 8.17 8.60 -7.30
CA GLY A 155 9.53 8.96 -6.92
C GLY A 155 10.55 8.64 -8.02
N PRO A 156 11.77 9.19 -7.91
CA PRO A 156 12.82 8.93 -8.90
C PRO A 156 13.28 7.47 -8.85
N ASP A 157 13.56 6.89 -10.01
CA ASP A 157 14.20 5.57 -10.13
C ASP A 157 13.45 4.47 -9.37
N ARG A 158 12.13 4.40 -9.59
CA ARG A 158 11.23 3.44 -8.96
C ARG A 158 10.61 2.56 -10.03
N CYS A 159 10.75 1.25 -9.89
CA CYS A 159 10.24 0.27 -10.85
C CYS A 159 9.26 -0.70 -10.18
N LEU A 160 8.26 -1.17 -10.95
CA LEU A 160 7.43 -2.29 -10.59
C LEU A 160 8.28 -3.56 -10.49
N ASP A 161 8.28 -4.19 -9.32
CA ASP A 161 9.25 -5.21 -8.93
C ASP A 161 8.55 -6.40 -8.27
N VAL A 162 8.95 -7.60 -8.64
CA VAL A 162 8.55 -8.81 -7.94
C VAL A 162 9.41 -8.99 -6.69
N GLU A 163 8.78 -8.97 -5.52
CA GLU A 163 9.47 -8.95 -4.24
C GLU A 163 10.49 -10.09 -4.11
N ALA A 164 11.72 -9.71 -3.73
CA ALA A 164 12.85 -10.61 -3.53
C ALA A 164 13.18 -11.50 -4.76
N SER A 165 12.81 -11.08 -5.98
CA SER A 165 12.93 -11.89 -7.19
C SER A 165 12.28 -13.27 -7.05
N ASN A 166 11.20 -13.36 -6.28
CA ASN A 166 10.52 -14.62 -5.99
C ASN A 166 9.81 -15.15 -7.25
N THR A 167 10.18 -16.36 -7.68
CA THR A 167 9.63 -17.03 -8.88
C THR A 167 8.39 -17.87 -8.59
N GLU A 168 7.99 -18.00 -7.33
CA GLU A 168 6.81 -18.77 -6.93
C GLU A 168 5.51 -18.02 -7.28
N ALA A 169 4.47 -18.77 -7.63
CA ALA A 169 3.14 -18.19 -7.81
C ALA A 169 2.64 -17.63 -6.47
N GLY A 170 2.09 -16.41 -6.52
CA GLY A 170 1.66 -15.66 -5.34
C GLY A 170 2.72 -14.69 -4.81
N ALA A 171 3.87 -14.56 -5.47
CA ALA A 171 4.86 -13.55 -5.10
C ALA A 171 4.25 -12.15 -5.15
N LYS A 172 4.52 -11.35 -4.11
CA LYS A 172 3.99 -9.99 -3.97
C LYS A 172 4.71 -9.03 -4.90
N ILE A 173 3.99 -7.99 -5.29
CA ILE A 173 4.53 -6.91 -6.11
C ILE A 173 4.78 -5.69 -5.24
N GLN A 174 5.92 -5.07 -5.46
CA GLN A 174 6.36 -3.89 -4.75
C GLN A 174 6.90 -2.86 -5.74
N GLN A 175 7.09 -1.65 -5.23
CA GLN A 175 7.96 -0.67 -5.84
C GLN A 175 9.38 -0.81 -5.27
N TRP A 176 10.38 -0.85 -6.15
CA TRP A 176 11.79 -0.93 -5.75
C TRP A 176 12.69 -0.03 -6.60
N GLU A 177 13.95 0.16 -6.18
CA GLU A 177 14.95 0.84 -6.99
C GLU A 177 15.13 0.11 -8.33
N CYS A 178 15.12 0.84 -9.44
CA CYS A 178 15.35 0.22 -10.74
C CYS A 178 16.78 -0.33 -10.80
N ASN A 179 16.90 -1.65 -10.95
CA ASN A 179 18.17 -2.37 -10.88
C ASN A 179 18.42 -3.29 -12.09
N GLY A 180 17.49 -3.32 -13.05
CA GLY A 180 17.63 -4.05 -14.31
C GLY A 180 17.55 -5.57 -14.20
N THR A 181 17.16 -6.10 -13.03
CA THR A 181 16.97 -7.55 -12.84
C THR A 181 15.73 -8.04 -13.56
N SER A 182 15.63 -9.36 -13.78
CA SER A 182 14.44 -9.98 -14.38
C SER A 182 13.15 -9.78 -13.57
N ALA A 183 13.26 -9.44 -12.29
CA ALA A 183 12.12 -9.12 -11.42
C ALA A 183 11.41 -7.81 -11.80
N GLN A 184 12.05 -6.96 -12.61
CA GLN A 184 11.55 -5.66 -13.05
C GLN A 184 11.26 -5.61 -14.55
N GLN A 185 11.58 -6.68 -15.28
CA GLN A 185 11.38 -6.77 -16.71
C GLN A 185 10.03 -7.45 -17.00
N TRP A 186 9.05 -6.64 -17.38
CA TRP A 186 7.71 -7.09 -17.67
C TRP A 186 7.53 -7.24 -19.18
N THR A 187 7.36 -8.47 -19.64
CA THR A 187 6.99 -8.74 -21.04
C THR A 187 5.51 -8.50 -21.21
N LEU A 188 5.15 -7.56 -22.08
CA LEU A 188 3.76 -7.24 -22.41
C LEU A 188 3.35 -8.06 -23.64
N ARG A 189 2.35 -8.92 -23.48
CA ARG A 189 1.75 -9.70 -24.59
C ARG A 189 0.29 -9.32 -24.76
N GLN A 190 -0.12 -9.00 -25.98
CA GLN A 190 -1.50 -8.63 -26.27
C GLN A 190 -2.44 -9.79 -25.93
N ALA A 191 -3.55 -9.47 -25.25
CA ALA A 191 -4.49 -10.44 -24.72
C ALA A 191 -5.93 -9.99 -24.93
N GLY A 192 -6.59 -10.49 -25.97
CA GLY A 192 -8.00 -10.17 -26.24
C GLY A 192 -8.16 -8.89 -27.05
N SER A 193 -8.75 -7.86 -26.44
CA SER A 193 -9.08 -6.59 -27.11
C SER A 193 -7.84 -5.73 -27.42
N PRO A 194 -7.93 -4.74 -28.32
CA PRO A 194 -6.89 -3.73 -28.48
C PRO A 194 -6.50 -3.08 -27.14
N ASN A 195 -5.21 -2.82 -26.97
CA ASN A 195 -4.61 -2.22 -25.76
C ASN A 195 -4.74 -3.04 -24.47
N VAL A 196 -5.19 -4.30 -24.54
CA VAL A 196 -5.23 -5.20 -23.40
C VAL A 196 -4.03 -6.13 -23.47
N PHE A 197 -3.29 -6.23 -22.36
CA PHE A 197 -2.08 -7.02 -22.27
C PHE A 197 -2.07 -7.91 -21.02
N THR A 198 -1.38 -9.03 -21.13
CA THR A 198 -0.87 -9.77 -20.00
C THR A 198 0.58 -9.36 -19.79
N LEU A 199 0.93 -8.99 -18.55
CA LEU A 199 2.28 -8.60 -18.16
C LEU A 199 2.92 -9.80 -17.46
N SER A 200 4.04 -10.30 -17.97
CA SER A 200 4.75 -11.42 -17.34
C SER A 200 6.17 -11.07 -16.93
N ALA A 201 6.55 -11.43 -15.72
CA ALA A 201 7.91 -11.35 -15.19
C ALA A 201 8.31 -12.70 -14.58
N MET A 202 9.53 -13.14 -14.85
CA MET A 202 10.10 -14.39 -14.28
C MET A 202 9.22 -15.64 -14.40
N GLY A 203 8.42 -15.74 -15.47
CA GLY A 203 7.58 -16.91 -15.75
C GLY A 203 6.15 -16.84 -15.20
N ASN A 204 5.82 -15.83 -14.38
CA ASN A 204 4.47 -15.60 -13.87
C ASN A 204 3.89 -14.28 -14.41
N CYS A 205 2.57 -14.14 -14.30
CA CYS A 205 1.81 -13.01 -14.82
C CYS A 205 1.32 -12.10 -13.69
N LEU A 206 1.28 -10.78 -13.92
CA LEU A 206 0.70 -9.79 -13.02
C LEU A 206 -0.79 -10.09 -12.82
N ASP A 207 -1.20 -10.32 -11.58
CA ASP A 207 -2.46 -10.98 -11.24
C ASP A 207 -3.15 -10.29 -10.06
N VAL A 208 -4.47 -10.11 -10.19
CA VAL A 208 -5.33 -9.77 -9.05
C VAL A 208 -5.73 -11.06 -8.34
N PRO A 209 -5.34 -11.27 -7.06
CA PRO A 209 -5.53 -12.55 -6.38
C PRO A 209 -6.98 -13.02 -6.40
N ASN A 210 -7.18 -14.27 -6.83
CA ASN A 210 -8.48 -14.91 -6.92
C ASN A 210 -9.51 -14.13 -7.77
N GLY A 211 -9.07 -13.19 -8.62
CA GLY A 211 -9.95 -12.30 -9.38
C GLY A 211 -10.79 -11.38 -8.51
N SER A 212 -10.26 -10.98 -7.35
CA SER A 212 -10.91 -10.05 -6.43
C SER A 212 -11.35 -8.76 -7.12
N THR A 213 -12.55 -8.30 -6.79
CA THR A 213 -13.06 -6.97 -7.17
C THR A 213 -13.08 -6.01 -5.98
N SER A 214 -12.40 -6.37 -4.89
CA SER A 214 -12.28 -5.50 -3.71
C SER A 214 -11.21 -4.44 -3.94
N MET A 215 -11.55 -3.19 -3.65
CA MET A 215 -10.59 -2.09 -3.62
C MET A 215 -9.50 -2.36 -2.57
N GLY A 216 -8.24 -2.07 -2.90
CA GLY A 216 -7.09 -2.33 -2.05
C GLY A 216 -6.60 -3.78 -2.07
N ALA A 217 -7.14 -4.65 -2.94
CA ALA A 217 -6.58 -5.98 -3.11
C ALA A 217 -5.13 -5.87 -3.62
N GLU A 218 -4.21 -6.46 -2.88
CA GLU A 218 -2.78 -6.43 -3.17
C GLU A 218 -2.46 -7.29 -4.40
N ILE A 219 -1.69 -6.73 -5.33
CA ILE A 219 -1.33 -7.39 -6.58
C ILE A 219 -0.23 -8.42 -6.32
N GLN A 220 -0.28 -9.51 -7.07
CA GLN A 220 0.70 -10.59 -7.02
C GLN A 220 1.17 -10.96 -8.42
N THR A 221 2.15 -11.85 -8.51
CA THR A 221 2.31 -12.69 -9.70
C THR A 221 1.57 -14.02 -9.51
N TRP A 222 1.09 -14.61 -10.59
CA TRP A 222 0.52 -15.96 -10.56
C TRP A 222 0.83 -16.70 -11.86
N THR A 223 0.69 -18.02 -11.85
CA THR A 223 0.84 -18.83 -13.07
C THR A 223 -0.05 -18.26 -14.17
N CYS A 224 0.57 -17.96 -15.32
CA CYS A 224 -0.11 -17.40 -16.47
C CYS A 224 -1.21 -18.36 -16.95
N ASN A 225 -2.47 -17.93 -16.89
CA ASN A 225 -3.64 -18.72 -17.25
C ASN A 225 -4.57 -18.01 -18.24
N GLY A 226 -4.28 -16.75 -18.58
CA GLY A 226 -5.03 -15.96 -19.55
C GLY A 226 -6.43 -15.57 -19.10
N LEU A 227 -6.75 -15.67 -17.81
CA LEU A 227 -8.03 -15.21 -17.26
C LEU A 227 -8.04 -13.70 -17.07
N SER A 228 -9.23 -13.11 -16.90
CA SER A 228 -9.38 -11.65 -16.76
C SER A 228 -8.61 -11.00 -15.61
N PRO A 229 -8.31 -11.65 -14.46
CA PRO A 229 -7.47 -11.06 -13.42
C PRO A 229 -6.01 -10.81 -13.84
N GLN A 230 -5.59 -11.36 -14.99
CA GLN A 230 -4.24 -11.23 -15.56
C GLN A 230 -4.21 -10.37 -16.83
N ARG A 231 -5.33 -9.67 -17.11
CA ARG A 231 -5.49 -8.83 -18.28
C ARG A 231 -5.63 -7.39 -17.85
N TRP A 232 -4.77 -6.55 -18.40
CA TRP A 232 -4.63 -5.15 -18.03
C TRP A 232 -4.79 -4.33 -19.30
N ARG A 233 -5.83 -3.48 -19.33
CA ARG A 233 -5.98 -2.43 -20.33
C ARG A 233 -4.96 -1.34 -20.03
N VAL A 234 -4.10 -1.07 -20.99
CA VAL A 234 -3.09 -0.01 -20.90
C VAL A 234 -3.64 1.23 -21.58
N GLU A 235 -3.84 2.29 -20.80
CA GLU A 235 -4.37 3.58 -21.24
C GLU A 235 -3.23 4.60 -21.20
N LEU A 236 -2.87 5.18 -22.36
CA LEU A 236 -1.84 6.24 -22.39
C LEU A 236 -2.44 7.56 -21.91
N ASN A 237 -1.71 8.22 -21.03
CA ASN A 237 -2.04 9.53 -20.51
C ASN A 237 -1.39 10.62 -21.38
N GLU A 238 -1.92 11.84 -21.34
CA GLU A 238 -1.44 12.97 -22.16
C GLU A 238 0.02 13.37 -21.86
N ASP A 239 0.50 13.07 -20.66
CA ASP A 239 1.87 13.33 -20.21
C ASP A 239 2.89 12.28 -20.67
N GLY A 240 2.45 11.28 -21.45
CA GLY A 240 3.29 10.18 -21.95
C GLY A 240 3.48 9.03 -20.96
N THR A 241 2.79 9.06 -19.82
CA THR A 241 2.70 7.92 -18.89
C THR A 241 1.55 6.99 -19.28
N ALA A 242 1.37 5.90 -18.56
CA ALA A 242 0.31 4.93 -18.78
C ALA A 242 -0.38 4.57 -17.46
N SER A 243 -1.70 4.41 -17.54
CA SER A 243 -2.53 3.82 -16.49
C SER A 243 -2.84 2.37 -16.87
N LEU A 244 -2.73 1.43 -15.92
CA LEU A 244 -3.04 0.02 -16.15
C LEU A 244 -4.32 -0.34 -15.41
N ARG A 245 -5.39 -0.62 -16.15
CA ARG A 245 -6.70 -0.96 -15.61
C ARG A 245 -6.98 -2.45 -15.73
N SER A 246 -7.32 -3.11 -14.64
CA SER A 246 -7.70 -4.53 -14.62
C SER A 246 -8.99 -4.75 -15.42
N GLU A 247 -8.99 -5.69 -16.38
CA GLU A 247 -10.23 -6.08 -17.08
C GLU A 247 -11.25 -6.79 -16.18
N LYS A 248 -10.83 -7.27 -15.00
CA LYS A 248 -11.72 -7.97 -14.07
C LYS A 248 -12.54 -7.03 -13.21
N SER A 249 -11.94 -5.93 -12.76
CA SER A 249 -12.48 -5.05 -11.72
C SER A 249 -12.61 -3.58 -12.15
N ASP A 250 -12.07 -3.20 -13.31
CA ASP A 250 -11.95 -1.82 -13.79
C ASP A 250 -11.15 -0.88 -12.86
N TYR A 251 -10.42 -1.44 -11.90
CA TYR A 251 -9.51 -0.72 -11.01
C TYR A 251 -8.11 -0.59 -11.60
N CYS A 252 -7.44 0.49 -11.21
CA CYS A 252 -6.11 0.83 -11.67
C CYS A 252 -5.03 0.18 -10.80
N LEU A 253 -3.91 -0.19 -11.43
CA LEU A 253 -2.68 -0.59 -10.77
C LEU A 253 -2.12 0.59 -9.98
N ASP A 254 -2.10 0.47 -8.66
CA ASP A 254 -1.95 1.57 -7.72
C ASP A 254 -0.84 1.30 -6.70
N ILE A 255 -0.02 2.30 -6.44
CA ILE A 255 0.95 2.29 -5.35
C ILE A 255 0.26 2.73 -4.07
N GLN A 256 0.23 1.83 -3.08
CA GLN A 256 -0.53 2.04 -1.84
C GLN A 256 -0.16 3.37 -1.17
N SER A 257 -1.18 4.18 -0.91
CA SER A 257 -1.08 5.51 -0.27
C SER A 257 -0.19 6.50 -1.03
N SER A 258 0.02 6.30 -2.34
CA SER A 258 0.97 7.08 -3.15
C SER A 258 2.38 7.15 -2.56
N SER A 259 2.79 6.10 -1.83
CA SER A 259 4.07 6.06 -1.14
C SER A 259 5.26 6.10 -2.11
N ASN A 260 6.27 6.91 -1.79
CA ASN A 260 7.54 6.94 -2.50
C ASN A 260 8.62 6.04 -1.85
N ALA A 261 8.25 5.35 -0.77
CA ALA A 261 9.13 4.43 -0.08
C ALA A 261 9.48 3.24 -0.98
N LEU A 262 10.67 2.67 -0.75
CA LEU A 262 10.96 1.33 -1.23
C LEU A 262 10.04 0.34 -0.53
N GLN A 263 9.76 -0.80 -1.18
CA GLN A 263 8.80 -1.80 -0.68
C GLN A 263 7.35 -1.30 -0.57
N ALA A 264 7.03 -0.15 -1.17
CA ALA A 264 5.63 0.28 -1.26
C ALA A 264 4.82 -0.80 -2.01
N ARG A 265 3.75 -1.27 -1.38
CA ARG A 265 2.90 -2.32 -1.92
C ARG A 265 2.12 -1.83 -3.12
N ILE A 266 1.93 -2.74 -4.08
CA ILE A 266 1.09 -2.50 -5.24
C ILE A 266 -0.26 -3.16 -5.01
N GLN A 267 -1.33 -2.43 -5.29
CA GLN A 267 -2.71 -2.82 -5.08
C GLN A 267 -3.56 -2.43 -6.30
N GLN A 268 -4.81 -2.90 -6.36
CA GLN A 268 -5.81 -2.29 -7.22
C GLN A 268 -6.59 -1.22 -6.47
N TRP A 269 -6.86 -0.08 -7.10
CA TRP A 269 -7.66 1.00 -6.50
C TRP A 269 -8.56 1.69 -7.54
N ASN A 270 -9.55 2.44 -7.07
CA ASN A 270 -10.34 3.32 -7.95
C ASN A 270 -9.40 4.19 -8.77
N CYS A 271 -9.60 4.19 -10.09
CA CYS A 271 -8.86 5.06 -10.98
C CYS A 271 -9.15 6.52 -10.64
N ASN A 272 -8.13 7.26 -10.23
CA ASN A 272 -8.24 8.62 -9.71
C ASN A 272 -7.25 9.61 -10.36
N GLY A 273 -6.46 9.15 -11.34
CA GLY A 273 -5.51 9.98 -12.07
C GLY A 273 -4.31 10.47 -11.24
N SER A 274 -4.13 9.95 -10.02
CA SER A 274 -2.99 10.29 -9.19
C SER A 274 -1.68 9.68 -9.73
N ILE A 275 -0.56 10.24 -9.29
CA ILE A 275 0.79 9.71 -9.59
C ILE A 275 0.99 8.27 -9.09
N ALA A 276 0.18 7.79 -8.14
CA ALA A 276 0.22 6.42 -7.67
C ALA A 276 -0.21 5.39 -8.75
N GLN A 277 -0.90 5.85 -9.79
CA GLN A 277 -1.49 5.03 -10.85
C GLN A 277 -0.88 5.31 -12.23
N SER A 278 0.14 6.17 -12.26
CA SER A 278 0.81 6.61 -13.48
C SER A 278 2.19 5.96 -13.58
N TRP A 279 2.40 5.24 -14.69
CA TRP A 279 3.58 4.43 -14.96
C TRP A 279 4.21 4.85 -16.29
N LYS A 280 5.49 5.19 -16.28
CA LYS A 280 6.25 5.37 -17.53
C LYS A 280 6.72 4.01 -18.02
N LEU A 281 6.37 3.65 -19.25
CA LEU A 281 6.81 2.41 -19.89
C LEU A 281 8.13 2.65 -20.62
N GLU A 282 9.21 2.06 -20.13
CA GLU A 282 10.53 2.15 -20.74
C GLU A 282 10.94 0.78 -21.29
N ARG A 283 11.56 0.71 -22.49
CA ARG A 283 12.01 -0.57 -23.05
C ARG A 283 13.14 -1.14 -22.19
N ALA A 284 13.01 -2.42 -21.82
CA ALA A 284 13.99 -3.14 -21.00
C ALA A 284 15.18 -3.68 -21.78
#